data_AF-A0A7U9EXR7-F1
#
_entry.id   AF-A0A7U9EXR7-F1
#
_cell.length_a   1.000
_cell.length_b   1.000
_cell.length_c   1.000
_cell.angle_alpha   90.00
_cell.angle_beta   90.00
_cell.angle_gamma   90.00
#
_symmetry.space_group_name_H-M   'P 1'
#
loop_
_entity.id
_entity.type
_entity.pdbx_description
1 polymer ?
#
loop_
_entity_poly.entity_id
_entity_poly.type
_entity_poly.pdbx_seq_one_letter_code
_entity_poly.pdbx_strand_id
1 'polypeptide(L)'
;MIFARRAERKIKRELDQPRREETQGGPQQIARQIVVAVDQLKAAMEQMKMAALSLNDISDSSRNSAAELMDHSEKTVEYTEKVANKMRTIEEAAREIAASSRDMYASSQQFSEHWLHSWNSLETLQKEIRTLRSHHETLLEQMDHLVHHSRRINEIISAIGEISQKTKILSLNANIEAARAGEHGRGFAVVAREIGMLANQTSEAVQQTQDILSLIQREIAATTDIVREETKQIDVEEKEMEAIMSFLHLLQRQLNDMTDLVSSSVRSASGQSDSVKEIAVLLEEIVQLSRENQRFVERVTADMNEQHESVEQILRINEALQKTAEELQQTVGRDWMRETISVDDAVVKNTIQKLSALLQSAPLEQMDEAMHQRVLDRFLSENGEIEAVWSNRLDGAFVYSNPPAGLVNAKVRSWFQEACRGTVYVSDPYVSALTKHLCVTVSAPIRDHNGQIVGVIGVDLSLVK
;
A
#
# COMPACT_ATOMS: atom_id res chain seq x y z
N MET A 1 -95.63 51.91 56.05
CA MET A 1 -94.35 52.41 56.60
C MET A 1 -93.79 51.48 57.71
N ILE A 2 -93.71 50.15 57.50
CA ILE A 2 -93.12 49.19 58.47
C ILE A 2 -92.27 48.10 57.78
N PHE A 3 -92.31 47.95 56.44
CA PHE A 3 -91.56 46.91 55.72
C PHE A 3 -90.18 47.32 55.18
N ALA A 4 -89.79 48.60 55.26
CA ALA A 4 -88.51 49.08 54.71
C ALA A 4 -87.32 49.09 55.70
N ARG A 5 -87.56 48.92 57.02
CA ARG A 5 -86.49 48.99 58.04
C ARG A 5 -85.89 47.64 58.46
N ARG A 6 -86.38 46.52 57.91
CA ARG A 6 -85.90 45.17 58.25
C ARG A 6 -84.87 44.61 57.26
N ALA A 7 -84.79 45.16 56.05
CA ALA A 7 -83.84 44.75 55.01
C ALA A 7 -82.45 45.40 55.17
N GLU A 8 -82.37 46.66 55.60
CA GLU A 8 -81.08 47.37 55.79
C GLU A 8 -80.26 46.86 57.00
N ARG A 9 -80.91 46.26 58.02
CA ARG A 9 -80.20 45.70 59.19
C ARG A 9 -79.65 44.28 58.98
N LYS A 10 -80.07 43.59 57.92
CA LYS A 10 -79.56 42.25 57.58
C LYS A 10 -78.35 42.34 56.64
N ILE A 11 -78.35 43.31 55.72
CA ILE A 11 -77.23 43.55 54.79
C ILE A 11 -76.04 44.23 55.48
N LYS A 12 -76.26 45.05 56.52
CA LYS A 12 -75.18 45.69 57.29
C LYS A 12 -74.54 44.79 58.37
N ARG A 13 -75.03 43.55 58.56
CA ARG A 13 -74.46 42.57 59.50
C ARG A 13 -73.71 41.42 58.82
N GLU A 14 -73.78 41.31 57.50
CA GLU A 14 -73.01 40.35 56.70
C GLU A 14 -71.76 40.98 56.05
N LEU A 15 -71.56 42.30 56.21
CA LEU A 15 -70.40 43.05 55.71
C LEU A 15 -69.37 43.44 56.80
N ASP A 16 -69.60 43.04 58.06
CA ASP A 16 -68.75 43.33 59.23
C ASP A 16 -68.23 42.05 59.92
N GLN A 17 -68.10 40.94 59.18
CA GLN A 17 -67.25 39.83 59.63
C GLN A 17 -65.81 40.09 59.15
N PRO A 18 -64.83 40.24 60.06
CA PRO A 18 -63.44 40.16 59.65
C PRO A 18 -63.17 38.74 59.15
N ARG A 19 -62.98 38.58 57.83
CA ARG A 19 -62.16 37.51 57.25
C ARG A 19 -60.74 37.70 57.80
N ARG A 20 -60.50 37.16 59.00
CA ARG A 20 -59.21 37.07 59.67
C ARG A 20 -58.83 35.60 59.83
N GLU A 21 -58.95 34.84 58.75
CA GLU A 21 -58.32 33.55 58.60
C GLU A 21 -57.76 33.54 57.15
N GLU A 22 -56.48 33.20 56.99
CA GLU A 22 -55.70 33.12 55.74
C GLU A 22 -55.05 34.40 55.17
N THR A 23 -54.13 35.06 55.90
CA THR A 23 -53.02 35.83 55.26
C THR A 23 -51.81 36.03 56.20
N GLN A 24 -51.44 35.01 57.00
CA GLN A 24 -50.18 35.06 57.77
C GLN A 24 -48.94 34.52 57.02
N GLY A 25 -49.06 34.09 55.75
CA GLY A 25 -47.92 33.50 55.00
C GLY A 25 -47.38 34.27 53.79
N GLY A 26 -48.08 35.29 53.26
CA GLY A 26 -47.83 35.84 51.92
C GLY A 26 -46.41 36.40 51.65
N PRO A 27 -45.90 37.36 52.44
CA PRO A 27 -44.60 37.98 52.19
C PRO A 27 -43.42 37.02 52.43
N GLN A 28 -43.52 36.18 53.46
CA GLN A 28 -42.50 35.20 53.81
C GLN A 28 -42.44 34.06 52.79
N GLN A 29 -43.58 33.58 52.28
CA GLN A 29 -43.62 32.55 51.25
C GLN A 29 -42.99 33.03 49.93
N ILE A 30 -43.24 34.28 49.54
CA ILE A 30 -42.61 34.90 48.36
C ILE A 30 -41.10 35.02 48.57
N ALA A 31 -40.64 35.47 49.74
CA ALA A 31 -39.22 35.55 50.07
C ALA A 31 -38.52 34.17 49.98
N ARG A 32 -39.17 33.11 50.50
CA ARG A 32 -38.68 31.73 50.40
C ARG A 32 -38.56 31.26 48.94
N GLN A 33 -39.56 31.54 48.11
CA GLN A 33 -39.53 31.18 46.69
C GLN A 33 -38.42 31.92 45.93
N ILE A 34 -38.20 33.21 46.22
CA ILE A 34 -37.15 34.00 45.57
C ILE A 34 -35.76 33.47 45.94
N VAL A 35 -35.51 33.12 47.21
CA VAL A 35 -34.22 32.54 47.62
C VAL A 35 -33.92 31.25 46.86
N VAL A 36 -34.93 30.38 46.70
CA VAL A 36 -34.73 29.13 45.95
C VAL A 36 -34.49 29.41 44.47
N ALA A 37 -35.21 30.34 43.86
CA ALA A 37 -35.02 30.71 42.46
C ALA A 37 -33.60 31.31 42.23
N VAL A 38 -33.11 32.12 43.16
CA VAL A 38 -31.73 32.65 43.14
C VAL A 38 -30.71 31.53 43.21
N ASP A 39 -30.89 30.54 44.09
CA ASP A 39 -29.96 29.43 44.20
C ASP A 39 -29.98 28.51 42.97
N GLN A 40 -31.16 28.27 42.39
CA GLN A 40 -31.30 27.55 41.13
C GLN A 40 -30.60 28.29 39.99
N LEU A 41 -30.77 29.62 39.93
CA LEU A 41 -30.09 30.47 38.95
C LEU A 41 -28.57 30.40 39.13
N LYS A 42 -28.04 30.44 40.36
CA LYS A 42 -26.61 30.26 40.65
C LYS A 42 -26.06 28.92 40.19
N ALA A 43 -26.80 27.84 40.40
CA ALA A 43 -26.40 26.52 39.91
C ALA A 43 -26.38 26.46 38.37
N ALA A 44 -27.38 27.02 37.70
CA ALA A 44 -27.44 27.07 36.24
C ALA A 44 -26.32 27.94 35.64
N MET A 45 -26.01 29.06 36.28
CA MET A 45 -24.89 29.94 35.93
C MET A 45 -23.55 29.22 36.01
N GLU A 46 -23.28 28.48 37.09
CA GLU A 46 -22.03 27.73 37.20
C GLU A 46 -21.90 26.66 36.09
N GLN A 47 -22.98 25.95 35.76
CA GLN A 47 -22.98 25.00 34.65
C GLN A 47 -22.75 25.67 33.30
N MET A 48 -23.39 26.81 33.05
CA MET A 48 -23.20 27.59 31.82
C MET A 48 -21.75 28.08 31.70
N LYS A 49 -21.12 28.46 32.82
CA LYS A 49 -19.70 28.85 32.86
C LYS A 49 -18.80 27.68 32.48
N MET A 50 -19.04 26.51 33.06
CA MET A 50 -18.28 25.29 32.75
C MET A 50 -18.44 24.88 31.28
N ALA A 51 -19.65 24.97 30.73
CA ALA A 51 -19.90 24.69 29.32
C ALA A 51 -19.19 25.69 28.39
N ALA A 52 -19.21 26.97 28.73
CA ALA A 52 -18.52 28.02 27.98
C ALA A 52 -16.99 27.82 27.96
N LEU A 53 -16.38 27.46 29.10
CA LEU A 53 -14.96 27.13 29.18
C LEU A 53 -14.61 25.90 28.34
N SER A 54 -15.42 24.83 28.43
CA SER A 54 -15.22 23.64 27.61
C SER A 54 -15.35 23.91 26.11
N LEU A 55 -16.26 24.81 25.71
CA LEU A 55 -16.38 25.24 24.30
C LEU A 55 -15.13 26.00 23.84
N ASN A 56 -14.52 26.81 24.70
CA ASN A 56 -13.27 27.50 24.36
C ASN A 56 -12.11 26.52 24.17
N ASP A 57 -11.97 25.53 25.05
CA ASP A 57 -10.93 24.49 24.92
C ASP A 57 -11.09 23.69 23.61
N ILE A 58 -12.33 23.35 23.23
CA ILE A 58 -12.64 22.70 21.95
C ILE A 58 -12.28 23.62 20.77
N SER A 59 -12.57 24.92 20.86
CA SER A 59 -12.20 25.89 19.82
C SER A 59 -10.69 25.95 19.62
N ASP A 60 -9.91 25.98 20.69
CA ASP A 60 -8.45 26.04 20.61
C ASP A 60 -7.86 24.74 20.06
N SER A 61 -8.39 23.58 20.46
CA SER A 61 -8.01 22.29 19.86
C SER A 61 -8.36 22.21 18.36
N SER A 62 -9.51 22.77 17.96
CA SER A 62 -9.95 22.82 16.56
C SER A 62 -9.06 23.74 15.73
N ARG A 63 -8.64 24.90 16.27
CA ARG A 63 -7.66 25.79 15.61
C ARG A 63 -6.33 25.09 15.38
N ASN A 64 -5.81 24.37 16.36
CA ASN A 64 -4.56 23.61 16.22
C ASN A 64 -4.69 22.55 15.12
N SER A 65 -5.79 21.80 15.11
CA SER A 65 -6.06 20.78 14.08
C SER A 65 -6.18 21.40 12.68
N ALA A 66 -6.80 22.58 12.58
CA ALA A 66 -6.92 23.31 11.32
C ALA A 66 -5.55 23.80 10.81
N ALA A 67 -4.67 24.27 11.70
CA ALA A 67 -3.31 24.65 11.36
C ALA A 67 -2.47 23.46 10.88
N GLU A 68 -2.58 22.31 11.55
CA GLU A 68 -1.93 21.06 11.10
C GLU A 68 -2.45 20.61 9.73
N LEU A 69 -3.76 20.70 9.48
CA LEU A 69 -4.34 20.37 8.18
C LEU A 69 -3.83 21.31 7.07
N MET A 70 -3.61 22.59 7.37
CA MET A 70 -3.04 23.54 6.42
C MET A 70 -1.61 23.15 6.02
N ASP A 71 -0.75 22.88 7.01
CA ASP A 71 0.64 22.46 6.78
C ASP A 71 0.71 21.14 5.99
N HIS A 72 -0.12 20.16 6.33
CA HIS A 72 -0.22 18.92 5.55
C HIS A 72 -0.69 19.15 4.12
N SER A 73 -1.63 20.08 3.93
CA SER A 73 -2.14 20.43 2.60
C SER A 73 -1.05 21.07 1.74
N GLU A 74 -0.28 22.02 2.29
CA GLU A 74 0.86 22.64 1.60
C GLU A 74 1.93 21.60 1.21
N LYS A 75 2.30 20.72 2.16
CA LYS A 75 3.23 19.61 1.89
C LYS A 75 2.70 18.65 0.82
N THR A 76 1.39 18.41 0.79
CA THR A 76 0.76 17.56 -0.23
C THR A 76 0.95 18.16 -1.62
N VAL A 77 0.76 19.47 -1.80
CA VAL A 77 1.04 20.15 -3.08
C VAL A 77 2.51 20.00 -3.45
N GLU A 78 3.43 20.27 -2.52
CA GLU A 78 4.88 20.15 -2.78
C GLU A 78 5.29 18.73 -3.20
N TYR A 79 4.78 17.70 -2.52
CA TYR A 79 5.06 16.31 -2.89
C TYR A 79 4.43 15.95 -4.24
N THR A 80 3.25 16.46 -4.53
CA THR A 80 2.57 16.24 -5.81
C THR A 80 3.38 16.82 -6.97
N GLU A 81 3.98 18.00 -6.81
CA GLU A 81 4.90 18.58 -7.79
C GLU A 81 6.17 17.73 -7.98
N LYS A 82 6.74 17.20 -6.88
CA LYS A 82 7.89 16.28 -6.96
C LYS A 82 7.55 15.00 -7.72
N VAL A 83 6.37 14.42 -7.48
CA VAL A 83 5.90 13.24 -8.21
C VAL A 83 5.70 13.57 -9.68
N ALA A 84 5.08 14.71 -10.01
CA ALA A 84 4.89 15.16 -11.40
C ALA A 84 6.23 15.29 -12.14
N ASN A 85 7.26 15.86 -11.50
CA ASN A 85 8.60 15.96 -12.07
C ASN A 85 9.23 14.58 -12.31
N LYS A 86 9.06 13.62 -11.40
CA LYS A 86 9.52 12.23 -11.62
C LYS A 86 8.75 11.54 -12.75
N MET A 87 7.45 11.78 -12.88
CA MET A 87 6.66 11.27 -14.00
C MET A 87 7.17 11.80 -15.36
N ARG A 88 7.61 13.06 -15.43
CA ARG A 88 8.25 13.60 -16.64
C ARG A 88 9.53 12.85 -17.01
N THR A 89 10.38 12.51 -16.03
CA THR A 89 11.58 11.71 -16.28
C THR A 89 11.27 10.28 -16.74
N ILE A 90 10.16 9.70 -16.24
CA ILE A 90 9.68 8.39 -16.68
C ILE A 90 9.19 8.46 -18.14
N GLU A 91 8.46 9.51 -18.51
CA GLU A 91 7.99 9.74 -19.88
C GLU A 91 9.16 9.88 -20.87
N GLU A 92 10.22 10.58 -20.46
CA GLU A 92 11.45 10.73 -21.26
C GLU A 92 12.15 9.38 -21.46
N ALA A 93 12.33 8.60 -20.40
CA ALA A 93 12.91 7.27 -20.47
C ALA A 93 12.08 6.32 -21.37
N ALA A 94 10.75 6.36 -21.28
CA ALA A 94 9.86 5.58 -22.14
C ALA A 94 10.05 5.97 -23.62
N ARG A 95 10.17 7.27 -23.92
CA ARG A 95 10.45 7.75 -25.28
C ARG A 95 11.82 7.30 -25.80
N GLU A 96 12.85 7.32 -24.96
CA GLU A 96 14.19 6.82 -25.30
C GLU A 96 14.17 5.32 -25.60
N ILE A 97 13.50 4.52 -24.77
CA ILE A 97 13.33 3.07 -25.00
C ILE A 97 12.63 2.83 -26.34
N ALA A 98 11.57 3.58 -26.65
CA ALA A 98 10.83 3.44 -27.90
C ALA A 98 11.65 3.86 -29.14
N ALA A 99 12.54 4.84 -29.00
CA ALA A 99 13.47 5.25 -30.07
C ALA A 99 14.55 4.18 -30.28
N SER A 100 15.24 3.76 -29.22
CA SER A 100 16.26 2.72 -29.27
C SER A 100 15.71 1.40 -29.80
N SER A 101 14.48 1.03 -29.42
CA SER A 101 13.80 -0.16 -29.96
C SER A 101 13.54 -0.06 -31.47
N ARG A 102 13.20 1.13 -31.98
CA ARG A 102 13.05 1.35 -33.43
C ARG A 102 14.37 1.21 -34.17
N ASP A 103 15.44 1.74 -33.61
CA ASP A 103 16.79 1.59 -34.19
C ASP A 103 17.22 0.12 -34.21
N MET A 104 17.00 -0.60 -33.10
CA MET A 104 17.25 -2.04 -33.03
C MET A 104 16.43 -2.82 -34.06
N TYR A 105 15.15 -2.48 -34.24
CA TYR A 105 14.32 -3.12 -35.26
C TYR A 105 14.88 -2.91 -36.68
N ALA A 106 15.30 -1.68 -37.00
CA ALA A 106 15.91 -1.39 -38.29
C ALA A 106 17.21 -2.16 -38.50
N SER A 107 18.06 -2.25 -37.47
CA SER A 107 19.28 -3.07 -37.50
C SER A 107 18.99 -4.56 -37.66
N SER A 108 17.94 -5.10 -37.01
CA SER A 108 17.51 -6.49 -37.20
C SER A 108 17.12 -6.77 -38.64
N GLN A 109 16.40 -5.85 -39.29
CA GLN A 109 16.00 -5.98 -40.69
C GLN A 109 17.21 -6.02 -41.62
N GLN A 110 18.16 -5.08 -41.45
CA GLN A 110 19.42 -5.09 -42.21
C GLN A 110 20.23 -6.37 -41.99
N PHE A 111 20.33 -6.84 -40.74
CA PHE A 111 21.01 -8.09 -40.45
C PHE A 111 20.32 -9.27 -41.15
N SER A 112 18.97 -9.32 -41.14
CA SER A 112 18.21 -10.36 -41.82
C SER A 112 18.49 -10.40 -43.33
N GLU A 113 18.64 -9.24 -43.98
CA GLU A 113 19.03 -9.15 -45.39
C GLU A 113 20.44 -9.70 -45.63
N HIS A 114 21.41 -9.28 -44.80
CA HIS A 114 22.78 -9.78 -44.89
C HIS A 114 22.87 -11.29 -44.61
N TRP A 115 22.12 -11.77 -43.62
CA TRP A 115 22.03 -13.19 -43.30
C TRP A 115 21.52 -14.00 -44.48
N LEU A 116 20.43 -13.55 -45.13
CA LEU A 116 19.86 -14.25 -46.29
C LEU A 116 20.86 -14.30 -47.45
N HIS A 117 21.59 -13.20 -47.68
CA HIS A 117 22.63 -13.16 -48.69
C HIS A 117 23.79 -14.12 -48.40
N SER A 118 24.27 -14.15 -47.15
CA SER A 118 25.31 -15.08 -46.70
C SER A 118 24.87 -16.54 -46.80
N TRP A 119 23.62 -16.82 -46.43
CA TRP A 119 23.02 -18.16 -46.52
C TRP A 119 23.03 -18.69 -47.96
N ASN A 120 22.50 -17.92 -48.90
CA ASN A 120 22.47 -18.31 -50.31
C ASN A 120 23.88 -18.50 -50.91
N SER A 121 24.84 -17.67 -50.47
CA SER A 121 26.23 -17.77 -50.93
C SER A 121 26.90 -19.06 -50.44
N LEU A 122 26.67 -19.44 -49.18
CA LEU A 122 27.21 -20.67 -48.62
C LEU A 122 26.51 -21.93 -49.14
N GLU A 123 25.21 -21.86 -49.41
CA GLU A 123 24.50 -22.95 -50.09
C GLU A 123 25.08 -23.20 -51.50
N THR A 124 25.39 -22.13 -52.23
CA THR A 124 26.06 -22.21 -53.53
C THR A 124 27.44 -22.85 -53.39
N LEU A 125 28.24 -22.40 -52.41
CA LEU A 125 29.58 -22.94 -52.16
C LEU A 125 29.54 -24.42 -51.74
N GLN A 126 28.57 -24.83 -50.93
CA GLN A 126 28.37 -26.24 -50.57
C GLN A 126 28.10 -27.10 -51.81
N LYS A 127 27.30 -26.59 -52.77
CA LYS A 127 27.05 -27.28 -54.04
C LYS A 127 28.31 -27.38 -54.89
N GLU A 128 29.14 -26.34 -54.91
CA GLU A 128 30.43 -26.34 -55.62
C GLU A 128 31.40 -27.36 -55.02
N ILE A 129 31.52 -27.44 -53.69
CA ILE A 129 32.35 -28.44 -52.99
C ILE A 129 31.90 -29.87 -53.33
N ARG A 130 30.59 -30.14 -53.33
CA ARG A 130 30.06 -31.46 -53.74
C ARG A 130 30.37 -31.79 -55.19
N THR A 131 30.30 -30.81 -56.08
CA THR A 131 30.65 -30.99 -57.49
C THR A 131 32.15 -31.26 -57.63
N LEU A 132 32.99 -30.55 -56.88
CA LEU A 132 34.44 -30.72 -56.84
C LEU A 132 34.84 -32.12 -56.36
N ARG A 133 34.18 -32.65 -55.31
CA ARG A 133 34.34 -34.04 -54.86
C ARG A 133 34.07 -35.02 -55.99
N SER A 134 32.93 -34.89 -56.67
CA SER A 134 32.54 -35.79 -57.76
C SER A 134 33.55 -35.76 -58.93
N HIS A 135 34.09 -34.58 -59.25
CA HIS A 135 35.16 -34.46 -60.25
C HIS A 135 36.44 -35.18 -59.82
N HIS A 136 36.84 -35.08 -58.54
CA HIS A 136 38.03 -35.78 -58.03
C HIS A 136 37.85 -37.30 -58.01
N GLU A 137 36.67 -37.79 -57.62
CA GLU A 137 36.33 -39.22 -57.70
C GLU A 137 36.46 -39.74 -59.13
N THR A 138 35.91 -39.00 -60.10
CA THR A 138 36.03 -39.33 -61.53
C THR A 138 37.50 -39.32 -61.99
N LEU A 139 38.29 -38.36 -61.51
CA LEU A 139 39.71 -38.25 -61.87
C LEU A 139 40.53 -39.41 -61.29
N LEU A 140 40.23 -39.87 -60.07
CA LEU A 140 40.84 -41.06 -59.49
C LEU A 140 40.53 -42.33 -60.30
N GLU A 141 39.29 -42.49 -60.77
CA GLU A 141 38.91 -43.59 -61.69
C GLU A 141 39.70 -43.53 -63.00
N GLN A 142 39.85 -42.33 -63.59
CA GLN A 142 40.64 -42.14 -64.82
C GLN A 142 42.12 -42.46 -64.61
N MET A 143 42.70 -42.11 -63.46
CA MET A 143 44.07 -42.47 -63.11
C MET A 143 44.25 -43.98 -62.97
N ASP A 144 43.30 -44.68 -62.36
CA ASP A 144 43.33 -46.15 -62.27
C ASP A 144 43.30 -46.81 -63.66
N HIS A 145 42.46 -46.29 -64.58
CA HIS A 145 42.47 -46.71 -65.97
C HIS A 145 43.83 -46.47 -66.66
N LEU A 146 44.47 -45.31 -66.43
CA LEU A 146 45.81 -45.01 -66.97
C LEU A 146 46.89 -45.96 -66.43
N VAL A 147 46.85 -46.29 -65.14
CA VAL A 147 47.74 -47.31 -64.54
C VAL A 147 47.55 -48.65 -65.25
N HIS A 148 46.30 -49.08 -65.47
CA HIS A 148 46.01 -50.33 -66.16
C HIS A 148 46.49 -50.30 -67.63
N HIS A 149 46.24 -49.21 -68.35
CA HIS A 149 46.70 -49.05 -69.74
C HIS A 149 48.23 -49.08 -69.84
N SER A 150 48.93 -48.35 -68.96
CA SER A 150 50.39 -48.33 -68.92
C SER A 150 50.98 -49.72 -68.64
N ARG A 151 50.39 -50.48 -67.71
CA ARG A 151 50.79 -51.87 -67.43
C ARG A 151 50.65 -52.78 -68.65
N ARG A 152 49.52 -52.68 -69.37
CA ARG A 152 49.29 -53.44 -70.61
C ARG A 152 50.29 -53.08 -71.71
N ILE A 153 50.64 -51.80 -71.86
CA ILE A 153 51.66 -51.38 -72.84
C ILE A 153 53.02 -51.97 -72.45
N ASN A 154 53.38 -51.96 -71.16
CA ASN A 154 54.63 -52.53 -70.69
C ASN A 154 54.72 -54.05 -70.97
N GLU A 155 53.62 -54.80 -70.84
CA GLU A 155 53.54 -56.21 -71.22
C GLU A 155 53.78 -56.41 -72.73
N ILE A 156 53.18 -55.58 -73.58
CA ILE A 156 53.38 -55.61 -75.04
C ILE A 156 54.84 -55.30 -75.41
N ILE A 157 55.41 -54.24 -74.83
CA ILE A 157 56.80 -53.83 -75.10
C ILE A 157 57.79 -54.92 -74.65
N SER A 158 57.51 -55.58 -73.53
CA SER A 158 58.32 -56.72 -73.05
C SER A 158 58.29 -57.89 -74.05
N ALA A 159 57.10 -58.23 -74.56
CA ALA A 159 56.96 -59.25 -75.60
C ALA A 159 57.69 -58.88 -76.91
N ILE A 160 57.65 -57.61 -77.33
CA ILE A 160 58.42 -57.13 -78.50
C ILE A 160 59.93 -57.24 -78.23
N GLY A 161 60.38 -56.91 -77.02
CA GLY A 161 61.77 -57.11 -76.60
C GLY A 161 62.24 -58.56 -76.73
N GLU A 162 61.42 -59.51 -76.26
CA GLU A 162 61.70 -60.95 -76.42
C GLU A 162 61.75 -61.37 -77.91
N ILE A 163 60.83 -60.89 -78.74
CA ILE A 163 60.80 -61.16 -80.18
C ILE A 163 62.05 -60.60 -80.85
N SER A 164 62.44 -59.37 -80.51
CA SER A 164 63.64 -58.71 -81.02
C SER A 164 64.90 -59.51 -80.67
N GLN A 165 65.02 -59.97 -79.42
CA GLN A 165 66.15 -60.78 -78.96
C GLN A 165 66.21 -62.13 -79.68
N LYS A 166 65.07 -62.83 -79.85
CA LYS A 166 64.99 -64.06 -80.64
C LYS A 166 65.38 -63.81 -82.10
N THR A 167 64.92 -62.72 -82.69
CA THR A 167 65.23 -62.34 -84.08
C THR A 167 66.73 -62.07 -84.26
N LYS A 168 67.37 -61.39 -83.30
CA LYS A 168 68.82 -61.14 -83.28
C LYS A 168 69.63 -62.44 -83.22
N ILE A 169 69.19 -63.42 -82.43
CA ILE A 169 69.83 -64.75 -82.37
C ILE A 169 69.61 -65.50 -83.69
N LEU A 170 68.41 -65.46 -84.25
CA LEU A 170 68.08 -66.12 -85.51
C LEU A 170 68.89 -65.55 -86.67
N SER A 171 69.03 -64.23 -86.75
CA SER A 171 69.82 -63.54 -87.76
C SER A 171 71.30 -63.83 -87.62
N LEU A 172 71.81 -63.93 -86.39
CA LEU A 172 73.20 -64.34 -86.11
C LEU A 172 73.45 -65.77 -86.61
N ASN A 173 72.57 -66.71 -86.28
CA ASN A 173 72.66 -68.10 -86.76
C ASN A 173 72.61 -68.17 -88.29
N ALA A 174 71.72 -67.41 -88.93
CA ALA A 174 71.62 -67.34 -90.38
C ALA A 174 72.89 -66.75 -91.02
N ASN A 175 73.51 -65.74 -90.39
CA ASN A 175 74.75 -65.12 -90.88
C ASN A 175 75.95 -66.09 -90.76
N ILE A 176 75.99 -66.90 -89.69
CA ILE A 176 76.98 -67.98 -89.50
C ILE A 176 76.83 -69.03 -90.60
N GLU A 177 75.60 -69.50 -90.86
CA GLU A 177 75.34 -70.54 -91.87
C GLU A 177 75.60 -70.02 -93.29
N ALA A 178 75.28 -68.75 -93.56
CA ALA A 178 75.61 -68.09 -94.82
C ALA A 178 77.13 -67.95 -95.04
N ALA A 179 77.90 -67.68 -93.98
CA ALA A 179 79.37 -67.71 -94.04
C ALA A 179 79.93 -69.12 -94.30
N ARG A 180 79.25 -70.15 -93.76
CA ARG A 180 79.62 -71.56 -93.94
C ARG A 180 79.40 -72.07 -95.38
N ALA A 181 78.42 -71.52 -96.09
CA ALA A 181 78.12 -71.83 -97.49
C ALA A 181 79.08 -71.14 -98.51
N GLY A 182 80.05 -70.34 -98.05
CA GLY A 182 81.06 -69.71 -98.90
C GLY A 182 80.49 -68.74 -99.95
N GLU A 183 80.94 -68.84 -101.20
CA GLU A 183 80.52 -67.95 -102.30
C GLU A 183 79.01 -68.00 -102.57
N HIS A 184 78.37 -69.16 -102.39
CA HIS A 184 76.92 -69.32 -102.60
C HIS A 184 76.06 -68.67 -101.50
N GLY A 185 76.64 -68.36 -100.33
CA GLY A 185 75.95 -67.76 -99.18
C GLY A 185 76.04 -66.23 -99.09
N ARG A 186 76.82 -65.56 -99.96
CA ARG A 186 77.09 -64.11 -99.85
C ARG A 186 75.82 -63.25 -99.83
N GLY A 187 74.82 -63.56 -100.66
CA GLY A 187 73.54 -62.84 -100.69
C GLY A 187 72.74 -63.01 -99.39
N PHE A 188 72.70 -64.23 -98.84
CA PHE A 188 72.03 -64.53 -97.57
C PHE A 188 72.73 -63.88 -96.37
N ALA A 189 74.06 -63.80 -96.38
CA ALA A 189 74.83 -63.16 -95.31
C ALA A 189 74.53 -61.65 -95.19
N VAL A 190 74.31 -60.96 -96.32
CA VAL A 190 73.91 -59.54 -96.33
C VAL A 190 72.54 -59.36 -95.68
N VAL A 191 71.55 -60.18 -96.08
CA VAL A 191 70.19 -60.13 -95.50
C VAL A 191 70.19 -60.47 -94.01
N ALA A 192 70.93 -61.51 -93.59
CA ALA A 192 71.03 -61.89 -92.20
C ALA A 192 71.69 -60.81 -91.33
N ARG A 193 72.69 -60.09 -91.86
CA ARG A 193 73.31 -58.94 -91.19
C ARG A 193 72.33 -57.78 -91.04
N GLU A 194 71.56 -57.47 -92.08
CA GLU A 194 70.53 -56.42 -92.06
C GLU A 194 69.44 -56.72 -91.03
N ILE A 195 68.92 -57.96 -91.00
CA ILE A 195 67.94 -58.41 -90.00
C ILE A 195 68.52 -58.29 -88.58
N GLY A 196 69.80 -58.62 -88.38
CA GLY A 196 70.47 -58.48 -87.09
C GLY A 196 70.64 -57.03 -86.64
N MET A 197 70.93 -56.11 -87.56
CA MET A 197 70.96 -54.67 -87.28
C MET A 197 69.57 -54.15 -86.92
N LEU A 198 68.52 -54.51 -87.67
CA LEU A 198 67.13 -54.14 -87.39
C LEU A 198 66.66 -54.67 -86.03
N ALA A 199 67.01 -55.91 -85.68
CA ALA A 199 66.73 -56.48 -84.37
C ALA A 199 67.48 -55.72 -83.26
N ASN A 200 68.75 -55.33 -83.47
CA ASN A 200 69.46 -54.52 -82.48
C ASN A 200 68.82 -53.14 -82.27
N GLN A 201 68.45 -52.46 -83.37
CA GLN A 201 67.73 -51.19 -83.33
C GLN A 201 66.36 -51.33 -82.64
N THR A 202 65.65 -52.43 -82.88
CA THR A 202 64.37 -52.72 -82.22
C THR A 202 64.55 -52.90 -80.71
N SER A 203 65.61 -53.60 -80.27
CA SER A 203 65.91 -53.75 -78.84
C SER A 203 66.29 -52.42 -78.17
N GLU A 204 67.06 -51.56 -78.83
CA GLU A 204 67.32 -50.20 -78.33
C GLU A 204 66.04 -49.37 -78.20
N ALA A 205 65.17 -49.41 -79.22
CA ALA A 205 63.89 -48.71 -79.19
C ALA A 205 62.95 -49.26 -78.09
N VAL A 206 62.95 -50.57 -77.86
CA VAL A 206 62.22 -51.20 -76.74
C VAL A 206 62.73 -50.68 -75.39
N GLN A 207 64.05 -50.62 -75.18
CA GLN A 207 64.62 -50.11 -73.93
C GLN A 207 64.23 -48.64 -73.70
N GLN A 208 64.37 -47.79 -74.72
CA GLN A 208 63.96 -46.39 -74.64
C GLN A 208 62.46 -46.27 -74.31
N THR A 209 61.62 -47.13 -74.90
CA THR A 209 60.17 -47.13 -74.63
C THR A 209 59.87 -47.58 -73.19
N GLN A 210 60.60 -48.56 -72.65
CA GLN A 210 60.48 -48.99 -71.26
C GLN A 210 60.88 -47.88 -70.28
N ASP A 211 61.94 -47.13 -70.59
CA ASP A 211 62.39 -46.01 -69.75
C ASP A 211 61.32 -44.90 -69.71
N ILE A 212 60.72 -44.56 -70.87
CA ILE A 212 59.62 -43.60 -70.97
C ILE A 212 58.38 -44.11 -70.24
N LEU A 213 58.00 -45.38 -70.39
CA LEU A 213 56.86 -45.97 -69.66
C LEU A 213 57.07 -45.93 -68.15
N SER A 214 58.29 -46.19 -67.67
CA SER A 214 58.63 -46.12 -66.25
C SER A 214 58.55 -44.67 -65.72
N LEU A 215 58.85 -43.67 -66.55
CA LEU A 215 58.62 -42.27 -66.22
C LEU A 215 57.12 -41.97 -66.13
N ILE A 216 56.33 -42.34 -67.14
CA ILE A 216 54.88 -42.15 -67.17
C ILE A 216 54.20 -42.81 -65.96
N GLN A 217 54.60 -44.03 -65.59
CA GLN A 217 54.04 -44.70 -64.41
C GLN A 217 54.32 -43.96 -63.11
N ARG A 218 55.52 -43.40 -62.95
CA ARG A 218 55.87 -42.58 -61.79
C ARG A 218 55.07 -41.28 -61.76
N GLU A 219 54.86 -40.64 -62.90
CA GLU A 219 54.04 -39.43 -63.01
C GLU A 219 52.56 -39.70 -62.70
N ILE A 220 51.99 -40.82 -63.18
CA ILE A 220 50.62 -41.24 -62.86
C ILE A 220 50.48 -41.51 -61.35
N ALA A 221 51.44 -42.21 -60.74
CA ALA A 221 51.43 -42.50 -59.31
C ALA A 221 51.49 -41.21 -58.47
N ALA A 222 52.42 -40.31 -58.80
CA ALA A 222 52.53 -39.01 -58.12
C ALA A 222 51.26 -38.18 -58.26
N THR A 223 50.65 -38.15 -59.45
CA THR A 223 49.38 -37.45 -59.69
C THR A 223 48.24 -38.06 -58.88
N THR A 224 48.16 -39.40 -58.80
CA THR A 224 47.14 -40.10 -58.01
C THR A 224 47.24 -39.76 -56.52
N ASP A 225 48.46 -39.67 -55.99
CA ASP A 225 48.69 -39.32 -54.59
C ASP A 225 48.27 -37.87 -54.29
N ILE A 226 48.54 -36.92 -55.20
CA ILE A 226 48.08 -35.52 -55.07
C ILE A 226 46.55 -35.47 -55.01
N VAL A 227 45.87 -36.13 -55.95
CA VAL A 227 44.40 -36.10 -56.06
C VAL A 227 43.74 -36.77 -54.86
N ARG A 228 44.33 -37.83 -54.30
CA ARG A 228 43.87 -38.44 -53.06
C ARG A 228 43.97 -37.49 -51.87
N GLU A 229 45.05 -36.72 -51.81
CA GLU A 229 45.21 -35.74 -50.74
C GLU A 229 44.23 -34.57 -50.88
N GLU A 230 44.01 -34.07 -52.10
CA GLU A 230 42.97 -33.06 -52.38
C GLU A 230 41.57 -33.58 -52.02
N THR A 231 41.27 -34.85 -52.30
CA THR A 231 39.98 -35.47 -51.92
C THR A 231 39.77 -35.48 -50.40
N LYS A 232 40.81 -35.75 -49.61
CA LYS A 232 40.72 -35.66 -48.14
C LYS A 232 40.51 -34.23 -47.66
N GLN A 233 41.13 -33.24 -48.32
CA GLN A 233 40.93 -31.83 -47.98
C GLN A 233 39.48 -31.41 -48.23
N ILE A 234 38.90 -31.83 -49.36
CA ILE A 234 37.48 -31.60 -49.68
C ILE A 234 36.55 -32.19 -48.60
N ASP A 235 36.86 -33.36 -48.05
CA ASP A 235 36.08 -33.95 -46.94
C ASP A 235 36.15 -33.13 -45.65
N VAL A 236 37.27 -32.46 -45.39
CA VAL A 236 37.39 -31.52 -44.26
C VAL A 236 36.57 -30.26 -44.54
N GLU A 237 36.71 -29.69 -45.73
CA GLU A 237 35.97 -28.49 -46.14
C GLU A 237 34.45 -28.68 -46.09
N GLU A 238 33.93 -29.85 -46.48
CA GLU A 238 32.49 -30.13 -46.38
C GLU A 238 32.00 -30.15 -44.93
N LYS A 239 32.77 -30.72 -44.00
CA LYS A 239 32.41 -30.74 -42.57
C LYS A 239 32.46 -29.34 -41.97
N GLU A 240 33.46 -28.53 -42.33
CA GLU A 240 33.54 -27.14 -41.91
C GLU A 240 32.34 -26.33 -42.44
N MET A 241 31.95 -26.57 -43.69
CA MET A 241 30.77 -25.95 -44.29
C MET A 241 29.47 -26.30 -43.54
N GLU A 242 29.28 -27.57 -43.18
CA GLU A 242 28.12 -28.01 -42.40
C GLU A 242 28.06 -27.35 -41.01
N ALA A 243 29.21 -27.19 -40.35
CA ALA A 243 29.31 -26.48 -39.09
C ALA A 243 28.96 -24.99 -39.22
N ILE A 244 29.44 -24.32 -40.28
CA ILE A 244 29.13 -22.90 -40.57
C ILE A 244 27.63 -22.72 -40.83
N MET A 245 27.02 -23.59 -41.65
CA MET A 245 25.58 -23.55 -41.94
C MET A 245 24.74 -23.75 -40.68
N SER A 246 25.13 -24.68 -39.81
CA SER A 246 24.48 -24.90 -38.52
C SER A 246 24.55 -23.67 -37.60
N PHE A 247 25.70 -23.00 -37.56
CA PHE A 247 25.89 -21.77 -36.80
C PHE A 247 25.02 -20.62 -37.34
N LEU A 248 24.91 -20.49 -38.67
CA LEU A 248 24.05 -19.48 -39.28
C LEU A 248 22.56 -19.70 -38.98
N HIS A 249 22.08 -20.94 -38.93
CA HIS A 249 20.73 -21.23 -38.48
C HIS A 249 20.49 -20.81 -37.02
N LEU A 250 21.47 -21.01 -36.14
CA LEU A 250 21.38 -20.53 -34.76
C LEU A 250 21.29 -19.00 -34.70
N LEU A 251 22.11 -18.29 -35.49
CA LEU A 251 22.05 -16.82 -35.58
C LEU A 251 20.68 -16.33 -36.07
N GLN A 252 20.06 -17.02 -37.03
CA GLN A 252 18.72 -16.69 -37.52
C GLN A 252 17.68 -16.76 -36.40
N ARG A 253 17.74 -17.80 -35.57
CA ARG A 253 16.83 -17.95 -34.43
C ARG A 253 17.03 -16.82 -33.42
N GLN A 254 18.28 -16.47 -33.11
CA GLN A 254 18.59 -15.39 -32.18
C GLN A 254 18.08 -14.02 -32.67
N LEU A 255 18.11 -13.75 -33.98
CA LEU A 255 17.50 -12.54 -34.55
C LEU A 255 15.99 -12.47 -34.37
N ASN A 256 15.30 -13.61 -34.58
CA ASN A 256 13.85 -13.67 -34.42
C ASN A 256 13.48 -13.40 -32.96
N ASP A 257 14.18 -14.04 -32.03
CA ASP A 257 14.02 -13.81 -30.59
C ASP A 257 14.29 -12.33 -30.24
N MET A 258 15.32 -11.70 -30.84
CA MET A 258 15.61 -10.28 -30.65
C MET A 258 14.49 -9.37 -31.17
N THR A 259 13.91 -9.71 -32.32
CA THR A 259 12.81 -8.95 -32.93
C THR A 259 11.54 -8.99 -32.08
N ASP A 260 11.25 -10.14 -31.47
CA ASP A 260 10.16 -10.29 -30.51
C ASP A 260 10.41 -9.48 -29.23
N LEU A 261 11.64 -9.51 -28.72
CA LEU A 261 12.03 -8.72 -27.55
C LEU A 261 11.85 -7.22 -27.82
N VAL A 262 12.36 -6.73 -28.96
CA VAL A 262 12.19 -5.33 -29.39
C VAL A 262 10.72 -4.94 -29.47
N SER A 263 9.87 -5.79 -30.04
CA SER A 263 8.43 -5.56 -30.12
C SER A 263 7.78 -5.47 -28.74
N SER A 264 8.21 -6.31 -27.79
CA SER A 264 7.74 -6.26 -26.40
C SER A 264 8.19 -5.00 -25.66
N SER A 265 9.41 -4.52 -25.92
CA SER A 265 9.94 -3.27 -25.35
C SER A 265 9.15 -2.05 -25.82
N VAL A 266 8.80 -1.98 -27.12
CA VAL A 266 7.96 -0.91 -27.66
C VAL A 266 6.58 -0.89 -27.00
N ARG A 267 5.94 -2.05 -26.84
CA ARG A 267 4.64 -2.14 -26.13
C ARG A 267 4.75 -1.67 -24.68
N SER A 268 5.81 -2.07 -23.98
CA SER A 268 6.04 -1.70 -22.58
C SER A 268 6.26 -0.20 -22.42
N ALA A 269 7.08 0.40 -23.31
CA ALA A 269 7.30 1.84 -23.35
C ALA A 269 6.00 2.62 -23.63
N SER A 270 5.16 2.13 -24.55
CA SER A 270 3.85 2.74 -24.82
C SER A 270 2.95 2.68 -23.59
N GLY A 271 2.84 1.52 -22.93
CA GLY A 271 2.03 1.36 -21.72
C GLY A 271 2.51 2.24 -20.56
N GLN A 272 3.82 2.46 -20.47
CA GLN A 272 4.41 3.38 -19.49
C GLN A 272 4.01 4.84 -19.75
N SER A 273 4.02 5.29 -21.02
CA SER A 273 3.56 6.63 -21.39
C SER A 273 2.06 6.84 -21.09
N ASP A 274 1.23 5.82 -21.33
CA ASP A 274 -0.19 5.91 -21.00
C ASP A 274 -0.41 5.96 -19.47
N SER A 275 0.33 5.16 -18.70
CA SER A 275 0.29 5.21 -17.23
C SER A 275 0.71 6.58 -16.68
N VAL A 276 1.72 7.23 -17.29
CA VAL A 276 2.14 8.58 -16.91
C VAL A 276 1.02 9.59 -17.13
N LYS A 277 0.27 9.49 -18.22
CA LYS A 277 -0.89 10.38 -18.49
C LYS A 277 -1.99 10.19 -17.45
N GLU A 278 -2.32 8.94 -17.11
CA GLU A 278 -3.32 8.65 -16.08
C GLU A 278 -2.90 9.20 -14.71
N ILE A 279 -1.64 9.01 -14.34
CA ILE A 279 -1.10 9.56 -13.09
C ILE A 279 -1.14 11.08 -13.10
N ALA A 280 -0.85 11.73 -14.23
CA ALA A 280 -0.91 13.19 -14.32
C ALA A 280 -2.32 13.74 -14.01
N VAL A 281 -3.37 13.07 -14.48
CA VAL A 281 -4.77 13.42 -14.16
C VAL A 281 -5.03 13.27 -12.66
N LEU A 282 -4.62 12.15 -12.05
CA LEU A 282 -4.78 11.92 -10.61
C LEU A 282 -4.02 12.95 -9.75
N LEU A 283 -2.82 13.38 -10.19
CA LEU A 283 -2.07 14.43 -9.50
C LEU A 283 -2.81 15.77 -9.55
N GLU A 284 -3.47 16.10 -10.66
CA GLU A 284 -4.29 17.31 -10.77
C GLU A 284 -5.49 17.28 -9.80
N GLU A 285 -6.15 16.13 -9.67
CA GLU A 285 -7.22 15.93 -8.68
C GLU A 285 -6.72 16.10 -7.24
N ILE A 286 -5.53 15.59 -6.91
CA ILE A 286 -4.91 15.75 -5.59
C ILE A 286 -4.62 17.22 -5.28
N VAL A 287 -4.10 17.98 -6.26
CA VAL A 287 -3.88 19.43 -6.09
C VAL A 287 -5.21 20.15 -5.85
N GLN A 288 -6.28 19.78 -6.57
CA GLN A 288 -7.59 20.36 -6.37
C GLN A 288 -8.12 20.08 -4.95
N LEU A 289 -8.08 18.83 -4.51
CA LEU A 289 -8.54 18.43 -3.17
C LEU A 289 -7.74 19.15 -2.07
N SER A 290 -6.44 19.31 -2.26
CA SER A 290 -5.59 20.08 -1.36
C SER A 290 -6.03 21.54 -1.27
N ARG A 291 -6.31 22.20 -2.41
CA ARG A 291 -6.86 23.57 -2.40
C ARG A 291 -8.24 23.66 -1.73
N GLU A 292 -9.08 22.65 -1.87
CA GLU A 292 -10.37 22.58 -1.18
C GLU A 292 -10.19 22.45 0.34
N ASN A 293 -9.24 21.65 0.81
CA ASN A 293 -8.87 21.55 2.23
C ASN A 293 -8.38 22.89 2.79
N GLN A 294 -7.57 23.64 2.05
CA GLN A 294 -7.12 24.98 2.47
C GLN A 294 -8.32 25.93 2.68
N ARG A 295 -9.26 25.98 1.73
CA ARG A 295 -10.49 26.77 1.88
C ARG A 295 -11.39 26.28 3.02
N PHE A 296 -11.37 24.98 3.30
CA PHE A 296 -12.08 24.41 4.45
C PHE A 296 -11.46 24.87 5.77
N VAL A 297 -10.14 24.85 5.88
CA VAL A 297 -9.39 25.39 7.04
C VAL A 297 -9.70 26.87 7.27
N GLU A 298 -9.74 27.68 6.22
CA GLU A 298 -10.11 29.11 6.31
C GLU A 298 -11.51 29.29 6.92
N ARG A 299 -12.48 28.50 6.47
CA ARG A 299 -13.85 28.52 7.02
C ARG A 299 -13.90 28.08 8.48
N VAL A 300 -13.26 26.96 8.82
CA VAL A 300 -13.20 26.47 10.21
C VAL A 300 -12.57 27.53 11.13
N THR A 301 -11.50 28.19 10.67
CA THR A 301 -10.84 29.24 11.46
C THR A 301 -11.76 30.45 11.68
N ALA A 302 -12.55 30.83 10.68
CA ALA A 302 -13.55 31.89 10.82
C ALA A 302 -14.66 31.50 11.82
N ASP A 303 -15.21 30.29 11.71
CA ASP A 303 -16.23 29.76 12.63
C ASP A 303 -15.70 29.71 14.08
N MET A 304 -14.43 29.33 14.28
CA MET A 304 -13.80 29.32 15.61
C MET A 304 -13.67 30.72 16.22
N ASN A 305 -13.47 31.76 15.40
CA ASN A 305 -13.43 33.14 15.88
C ASN A 305 -14.83 33.61 16.32
N GLU A 306 -15.86 33.31 15.54
CA GLU A 306 -17.26 33.61 15.91
C GLU A 306 -17.69 32.85 17.18
N GLN A 307 -17.28 31.59 17.32
CA GLN A 307 -17.53 30.80 18.52
C GLN A 307 -16.84 31.40 19.75
N HIS A 308 -15.61 31.91 19.61
CA HIS A 308 -14.90 32.57 20.70
C HIS A 308 -15.62 33.84 21.17
N GLU A 309 -16.10 34.68 20.25
CA GLU A 309 -16.92 35.86 20.58
C GLU A 309 -18.22 35.46 21.31
N SER A 310 -18.88 34.40 20.85
CA SER A 310 -20.09 33.86 21.48
C SER A 310 -19.81 33.36 22.90
N VAL A 311 -18.69 32.68 23.14
CA VAL A 311 -18.26 32.23 24.47
C VAL A 311 -18.01 33.42 25.39
N GLU A 312 -17.32 34.46 24.94
CA GLU A 312 -17.12 35.68 25.74
C GLU A 312 -18.46 36.35 26.11
N GLN A 313 -19.42 36.38 25.17
CA GLN A 313 -20.73 36.94 25.42
C GLN A 313 -21.49 36.12 26.47
N ILE A 314 -21.42 34.78 26.41
CA ILE A 314 -22.02 33.90 27.42
C ILE A 314 -21.42 34.17 28.80
N LEU A 315 -20.09 34.29 28.89
CA LEU A 315 -19.43 34.59 30.16
C LEU A 315 -19.84 35.96 30.73
N ARG A 316 -19.96 36.99 29.88
CA ARG A 316 -20.48 38.32 30.29
C ARG A 316 -21.92 38.27 30.77
N ILE A 317 -22.80 37.53 30.09
CA ILE A 317 -24.19 37.32 30.52
C ILE A 317 -24.23 36.62 31.87
N ASN A 318 -23.37 35.62 32.04
CA ASN A 318 -23.26 34.85 33.26
C ASN A 318 -22.86 35.73 34.46
N GLU A 319 -21.85 36.60 34.29
CA GLU A 319 -21.46 37.59 35.31
C GLU A 319 -22.60 38.57 35.65
N ALA A 320 -23.31 39.07 34.64
CA ALA A 320 -24.44 39.98 34.84
C ALA A 320 -25.61 39.31 35.59
N LEU A 321 -25.94 38.06 35.23
CA LEU A 321 -26.93 37.26 35.94
C LEU A 321 -26.49 36.97 37.37
N GLN A 322 -25.19 36.75 37.60
CA GLN A 322 -24.67 36.49 38.93
C GLN A 322 -24.81 37.70 39.83
N LYS A 323 -24.47 38.89 39.33
CA LYS A 323 -24.72 40.16 40.02
C LYS A 323 -26.21 40.36 40.31
N THR A 324 -27.08 40.10 39.33
CA THR A 324 -28.54 40.22 39.51
C THR A 324 -29.06 39.26 40.57
N ALA A 325 -28.56 38.01 40.59
CA ALA A 325 -28.90 37.01 41.59
C ALA A 325 -28.45 37.43 43.00
N GLU A 326 -27.27 38.05 43.12
CA GLU A 326 -26.76 38.60 44.38
C GLU A 326 -27.57 39.81 44.86
N GLU A 327 -27.92 40.74 43.98
CA GLU A 327 -28.78 41.90 44.29
C GLU A 327 -30.18 41.44 44.74
N LEU A 328 -30.76 40.45 44.06
CA LEU A 328 -32.04 39.86 44.43
C LEU A 328 -31.96 39.16 45.81
N GLN A 329 -30.86 38.46 46.08
CA GLN A 329 -30.61 37.86 47.39
C GLN A 329 -30.48 38.91 48.51
N GLN A 330 -29.82 40.03 48.25
CA GLN A 330 -29.69 41.13 49.19
C GLN A 330 -31.04 41.82 49.45
N THR A 331 -31.84 42.03 48.41
CA THR A 331 -33.15 42.71 48.49
C THR A 331 -34.16 41.93 49.31
N VAL A 332 -34.16 40.59 49.18
CA VAL A 332 -35.02 39.72 50.01
C VAL A 332 -34.59 39.72 51.48
N GLY A 333 -33.33 40.06 51.77
CA GLY A 333 -32.75 40.07 53.12
C GLY A 333 -32.71 38.68 53.77
N ARG A 334 -31.87 38.50 54.78
CA ARG A 334 -31.92 37.29 55.66
C ARG A 334 -32.65 37.54 56.97
N ASP A 335 -33.21 38.74 57.17
CA ASP A 335 -33.79 39.11 58.47
C ASP A 335 -35.04 38.30 58.83
N TRP A 336 -35.76 37.74 57.85
CA TRP A 336 -36.85 36.78 58.11
C TRP A 336 -36.37 35.35 58.44
N MET A 337 -35.08 35.02 58.24
CA MET A 337 -34.50 33.77 58.73
C MET A 337 -34.00 33.88 60.18
N ARG A 338 -33.92 35.09 60.75
CA ARG A 338 -33.38 35.34 62.11
C ARG A 338 -34.36 35.09 63.25
N GLU A 339 -35.61 34.73 62.97
CA GLU A 339 -36.43 34.10 64.02
C GLU A 339 -35.69 32.84 64.45
N THR A 340 -35.26 32.80 65.72
CA THR A 340 -34.48 31.72 66.30
C THR A 340 -35.33 30.46 66.35
N ILE A 341 -35.41 29.77 65.23
CA ILE A 341 -36.08 28.49 65.10
C ILE A 341 -35.05 27.44 65.54
N SER A 342 -35.09 27.12 66.83
CA SER A 342 -34.29 26.04 67.42
C SER A 342 -34.84 24.71 66.93
N VAL A 343 -34.06 23.98 66.15
CA VAL A 343 -34.31 22.55 65.92
C VAL A 343 -34.13 21.84 67.26
N ASP A 344 -34.96 20.85 67.55
CA ASP A 344 -34.74 20.01 68.72
C ASP A 344 -33.47 19.17 68.50
N ASP A 345 -32.45 19.39 69.34
CA ASP A 345 -31.18 18.66 69.32
C ASP A 345 -31.38 17.13 69.41
N ALA A 346 -32.48 16.67 70.05
CA ALA A 346 -32.81 15.25 70.11
C ALA A 346 -33.21 14.69 68.74
N VAL A 347 -33.95 15.48 67.95
CA VAL A 347 -34.38 15.11 66.58
C VAL A 347 -33.17 15.03 65.66
N VAL A 348 -32.28 16.01 65.69
CA VAL A 348 -31.06 16.01 64.87
C VAL A 348 -30.17 14.81 65.21
N LYS A 349 -29.94 14.53 66.51
CA LYS A 349 -29.14 13.36 66.95
C LYS A 349 -29.77 12.03 66.53
N ASN A 350 -31.09 11.89 66.66
CA ASN A 350 -31.82 10.71 66.24
C ASN A 350 -31.70 10.51 64.71
N THR A 351 -31.84 11.58 63.92
CA THR A 351 -31.69 11.54 62.46
C THR A 351 -30.28 11.15 62.04
N ILE A 352 -29.24 11.67 62.71
CA ILE A 352 -27.84 11.27 62.47
C ILE A 352 -27.66 9.77 62.72
N GLN A 353 -28.20 9.24 63.83
CA GLN A 353 -28.11 7.81 64.15
C GLN A 353 -28.81 6.95 63.11
N LYS A 354 -30.01 7.33 62.69
CA LYS A 354 -30.79 6.62 61.66
C LYS A 354 -30.10 6.67 60.29
N LEU A 355 -29.58 7.82 59.89
CA LEU A 355 -28.84 7.99 58.63
C LEU A 355 -27.54 7.17 58.64
N SER A 356 -26.86 7.10 59.78
CA SER A 356 -25.68 6.25 59.95
C SER A 356 -26.02 4.76 59.85
N ALA A 357 -27.14 4.33 60.46
CA ALA A 357 -27.61 2.96 60.37
C ALA A 357 -28.03 2.59 58.93
N LEU A 358 -28.65 3.53 58.20
CA LEU A 358 -28.97 3.35 56.79
C LEU A 358 -27.71 3.14 55.95
N LEU A 359 -26.70 3.98 56.12
CA LEU A 359 -25.42 3.87 55.42
C LEU A 359 -24.66 2.56 55.72
N GLN A 360 -24.91 1.94 56.88
CA GLN A 360 -24.31 0.64 57.23
C GLN A 360 -25.09 -0.56 56.69
N SER A 361 -26.39 -0.39 56.40
CA SER A 361 -27.29 -1.49 56.04
C SER A 361 -27.72 -1.51 54.58
N ALA A 362 -27.60 -0.38 53.88
CA ALA A 362 -27.99 -0.24 52.48
C ALA A 362 -26.75 -0.10 51.56
N PRO A 363 -26.71 -0.80 50.42
CA PRO A 363 -25.57 -0.79 49.50
C PRO A 363 -25.53 0.45 48.60
N LEU A 364 -25.59 1.65 49.19
CA LEU A 364 -25.67 2.93 48.46
C LEU A 364 -24.40 3.28 47.68
N GLU A 365 -23.30 2.55 47.83
CA GLU A 365 -22.03 2.78 47.15
C GLU A 365 -22.07 2.52 45.63
N GLN A 366 -23.07 1.77 45.15
CA GLN A 366 -23.19 1.41 43.73
C GLN A 366 -23.73 2.55 42.86
N MET A 367 -24.29 3.60 43.46
CA MET A 367 -24.86 4.77 42.76
C MET A 367 -25.89 4.40 41.67
N ASP A 368 -26.65 3.33 41.92
CA ASP A 368 -27.74 2.86 41.07
C ASP A 368 -29.04 3.59 41.45
N GLU A 369 -29.64 4.29 40.50
CA GLU A 369 -30.82 5.14 40.75
C GLU A 369 -32.01 4.35 41.30
N ALA A 370 -32.30 3.16 40.76
CA ALA A 370 -33.45 2.35 41.17
C ALA A 370 -33.29 1.77 42.60
N MET A 371 -32.06 1.45 43.00
CA MET A 371 -31.73 1.06 44.36
C MET A 371 -31.81 2.24 45.32
N HIS A 372 -31.26 3.40 44.96
CA HIS A 372 -31.35 4.62 45.78
C HIS A 372 -32.81 5.03 45.98
N GLN A 373 -33.63 5.01 44.93
CA GLN A 373 -35.07 5.25 45.02
C GLN A 373 -35.74 4.36 46.08
N ARG A 374 -35.58 3.03 45.97
CA ARG A 374 -36.23 2.09 46.89
C ARG A 374 -35.81 2.27 48.35
N VAL A 375 -34.51 2.51 48.58
CA VAL A 375 -33.95 2.66 49.92
C VAL A 375 -34.38 3.98 50.54
N LEU A 376 -34.26 5.07 49.78
CA LEU A 376 -34.53 6.42 50.27
C LEU A 376 -36.04 6.66 50.43
N ASP A 377 -36.89 6.16 49.53
CA ASP A 377 -38.36 6.24 49.69
C ASP A 377 -38.85 5.53 50.96
N ARG A 378 -38.30 4.34 51.22
CA ARG A 378 -38.61 3.61 52.46
C ARG A 378 -38.17 4.43 53.68
N PHE A 379 -36.93 4.92 53.66
CA PHE A 379 -36.38 5.73 54.74
C PHE A 379 -37.21 6.99 55.00
N LEU A 380 -37.68 7.67 53.95
CA LEU A 380 -38.56 8.83 54.08
C LEU A 380 -39.91 8.45 54.72
N SER A 381 -40.53 7.35 54.28
CA SER A 381 -41.84 6.91 54.79
C SER A 381 -41.83 6.46 56.25
N GLU A 382 -40.71 5.91 56.73
CA GLU A 382 -40.54 5.42 58.11
C GLU A 382 -40.18 6.55 59.09
N ASN A 383 -39.86 7.75 58.59
CA ASN A 383 -39.35 8.86 59.37
C ASN A 383 -40.14 10.15 59.12
N GLY A 384 -41.29 10.29 59.79
CA GLY A 384 -42.21 11.42 59.58
C GLY A 384 -41.69 12.83 59.93
N GLU A 385 -40.47 12.96 60.45
CA GLU A 385 -39.81 14.26 60.71
C GLU A 385 -38.91 14.72 59.54
N ILE A 386 -38.70 13.84 58.55
CA ILE A 386 -37.93 14.12 57.34
C ILE A 386 -38.88 14.58 56.24
N GLU A 387 -38.62 15.74 55.65
CA GLU A 387 -39.41 16.30 54.56
C GLU A 387 -38.84 16.00 53.17
N ALA A 388 -37.53 15.73 53.08
CA ALA A 388 -36.89 15.33 51.84
C ALA A 388 -35.68 14.43 52.10
N VAL A 389 -35.40 13.55 51.14
CA VAL A 389 -34.21 12.70 51.12
C VAL A 389 -33.63 12.63 49.72
N TRP A 390 -32.31 12.65 49.62
CA TRP A 390 -31.64 12.57 48.32
C TRP A 390 -30.23 11.98 48.46
N SER A 391 -29.66 11.68 47.30
CA SER A 391 -28.27 11.25 47.16
C SER A 391 -27.62 11.85 45.93
N ASN A 392 -26.32 12.07 45.98
CA ASN A 392 -25.54 12.71 44.93
C ASN A 392 -24.27 11.92 44.60
N ARG A 393 -23.85 12.00 43.33
CA ARG A 393 -22.49 11.64 42.89
C ARG A 393 -21.51 12.74 43.31
N LEU A 394 -20.21 12.46 43.25
CA LEU A 394 -19.15 13.42 43.63
C LEU A 394 -19.08 14.67 42.74
N ASP A 395 -19.60 14.61 41.51
CA ASP A 395 -19.75 15.78 40.63
C ASP A 395 -20.96 16.67 41.02
N GLY A 396 -21.72 16.28 42.04
CA GLY A 396 -22.90 16.96 42.55
C GLY A 396 -24.20 16.64 41.81
N ALA A 397 -24.17 15.77 40.80
CA ALA A 397 -25.39 15.29 40.15
C ALA A 397 -26.22 14.45 41.11
N PHE A 398 -27.54 14.62 41.08
CA PHE A 398 -28.46 13.81 41.90
C PHE A 398 -28.55 12.39 41.32
N VAL A 399 -28.36 11.39 42.17
CA VAL A 399 -28.67 9.98 41.85
C VAL A 399 -30.15 9.73 42.06
N TYR A 400 -30.70 10.26 43.16
CA TYR A 400 -32.14 10.21 43.46
C TYR A 400 -32.50 11.34 44.42
N SER A 401 -33.72 11.85 44.34
CA SER A 401 -34.29 12.85 45.25
C SER A 401 -35.80 12.66 45.40
N ASN A 402 -36.30 12.62 46.63
CA ASN A 402 -37.72 12.68 46.95
C ASN A 402 -37.99 13.79 47.99
N PRO A 403 -38.75 14.84 47.64
CA PRO A 403 -39.38 15.10 46.34
C PRO A 403 -38.35 15.37 45.21
N PRO A 404 -38.76 15.43 43.93
CA PRO A 404 -37.86 15.61 42.80
C PRO A 404 -36.94 16.82 42.98
N ALA A 405 -35.67 16.65 42.59
CA ALA A 405 -34.63 17.62 42.86
C ALA A 405 -35.02 19.03 42.34
N GLY A 406 -35.09 19.98 43.26
CA GLY A 406 -35.29 21.40 42.93
C GLY A 406 -34.00 22.08 42.50
N LEU A 407 -32.89 21.36 42.33
CA LEU A 407 -31.60 21.91 41.93
C LEU A 407 -31.04 21.06 40.80
N VAL A 408 -30.37 21.70 39.86
CA VAL A 408 -29.72 21.01 38.75
C VAL A 408 -28.45 20.28 39.23
N ASN A 409 -27.75 20.83 40.23
CA ASN A 409 -26.54 20.22 40.81
C ASN A 409 -26.31 20.71 42.26
N ALA A 410 -25.87 19.81 43.15
CA ALA A 410 -25.66 20.07 44.59
C ALA A 410 -24.27 20.65 44.95
N LYS A 411 -23.32 20.72 44.01
CA LYS A 411 -21.88 20.99 44.28
C LYS A 411 -21.58 22.29 45.02
N VAL A 412 -22.47 23.28 44.90
CA VAL A 412 -22.34 24.60 45.53
C VAL A 412 -22.96 24.67 46.93
N ARG A 413 -23.58 23.59 47.43
CA ARG A 413 -24.24 23.56 48.74
C ARG A 413 -23.24 23.21 49.85
N SER A 414 -23.28 23.94 50.95
CA SER A 414 -22.42 23.70 52.12
C SER A 414 -22.57 22.28 52.65
N TRP A 415 -23.81 21.78 52.75
CA TRP A 415 -24.07 20.41 53.19
C TRP A 415 -23.46 19.35 52.26
N PHE A 416 -23.33 19.62 50.96
CA PHE A 416 -22.68 18.71 50.03
C PHE A 416 -21.16 18.79 50.16
N GLN A 417 -20.61 20.01 50.23
CA GLN A 417 -19.18 20.25 50.33
C GLN A 417 -18.59 19.68 51.63
N GLU A 418 -19.26 19.86 52.77
CA GLU A 418 -18.80 19.35 54.06
C GLU A 418 -18.92 17.82 54.13
N ALA A 419 -20.01 17.24 53.62
CA ALA A 419 -20.13 15.78 53.55
C ALA A 419 -19.05 15.14 52.64
N CYS A 420 -18.72 15.79 51.52
CA CYS A 420 -17.60 15.39 50.65
C CYS A 420 -16.23 15.46 51.34
N ARG A 421 -16.07 16.25 52.41
CA ARG A 421 -14.85 16.25 53.25
C ARG A 421 -14.80 15.08 54.24
N GLY A 422 -15.86 14.27 54.29
CA GLY A 422 -15.90 13.00 55.00
C GLY A 422 -16.52 13.05 56.38
N THR A 423 -17.12 14.16 56.78
CA THR A 423 -17.82 14.34 58.06
C THR A 423 -19.34 14.30 57.86
N VAL A 424 -20.06 13.81 58.88
CA VAL A 424 -21.51 14.09 58.96
C VAL A 424 -21.66 15.57 59.29
N TYR A 425 -22.49 16.26 58.53
CA TYR A 425 -22.68 17.70 58.64
C TYR A 425 -24.16 18.03 58.87
N VAL A 426 -24.39 19.01 59.74
CA VAL A 426 -25.71 19.59 59.98
C VAL A 426 -25.63 21.04 59.53
N SER A 427 -26.49 21.43 58.60
CA SER A 427 -26.50 22.80 58.08
C SER A 427 -27.10 23.78 59.09
N ASP A 428 -26.76 25.06 58.96
CA ASP A 428 -27.59 26.12 59.51
C ASP A 428 -29.01 26.07 58.87
N PRO A 429 -30.06 26.57 59.56
CA PRO A 429 -31.40 26.66 58.99
C PRO A 429 -31.42 27.42 57.66
N TYR A 430 -32.03 26.82 56.63
CA TYR A 430 -32.18 27.44 55.32
C TYR A 430 -33.48 27.01 54.64
N VAL A 431 -33.85 27.67 53.54
CA VAL A 431 -35.04 27.28 52.78
C VAL A 431 -34.70 26.15 51.83
N SER A 432 -35.36 25.01 52.02
CA SER A 432 -35.21 23.86 51.14
C SER A 432 -35.55 24.26 49.70
N ALA A 433 -34.67 23.93 48.78
CA ALA A 433 -34.94 24.12 47.36
C ALA A 433 -36.05 23.18 46.85
N LEU A 434 -36.31 22.11 47.60
CA LEU A 434 -37.22 21.02 47.29
C LEU A 434 -38.64 21.36 47.75
N THR A 435 -38.79 21.68 49.04
CA THR A 435 -40.10 21.87 49.68
C THR A 435 -40.50 23.35 49.79
N LYS A 436 -39.54 24.28 49.60
CA LYS A 436 -39.69 25.73 49.85
C LYS A 436 -39.99 26.09 51.32
N HIS A 437 -39.82 25.13 52.24
CA HIS A 437 -39.96 25.34 53.68
C HIS A 437 -38.61 25.56 54.35
N LEU A 438 -38.63 26.11 55.56
CA LEU A 438 -37.40 26.22 56.35
C LEU A 438 -37.04 24.83 56.89
N CYS A 439 -35.81 24.43 56.64
CA CYS A 439 -35.29 23.11 56.96
C CYS A 439 -33.88 23.19 57.54
N VAL A 440 -33.45 22.10 58.18
CA VAL A 440 -32.04 21.82 58.45
C VAL A 440 -31.67 20.53 57.73
N THR A 441 -30.59 20.55 56.98
CA THR A 441 -30.08 19.35 56.32
C THR A 441 -29.12 18.62 57.24
N VAL A 442 -29.31 17.30 57.36
CA VAL A 442 -28.27 16.38 57.83
C VAL A 442 -27.71 15.66 56.62
N SER A 443 -26.41 15.81 56.34
CA SER A 443 -25.71 15.16 55.24
C SER A 443 -24.57 14.30 55.71
N ALA A 444 -24.29 13.23 54.97
CA ALA A 444 -23.23 12.27 55.30
C ALA A 444 -22.58 11.70 54.04
N PRO A 445 -21.27 11.32 54.10
CA PRO A 445 -20.60 10.66 52.98
C PRO A 445 -21.10 9.24 52.79
N ILE A 446 -21.39 8.87 51.55
CA ILE A 446 -21.55 7.47 51.14
C ILE A 446 -20.15 6.94 50.85
N ARG A 447 -19.76 5.85 51.52
CA ARG A 447 -18.44 5.24 51.40
C ARG A 447 -18.52 3.86 50.75
N ASP A 448 -17.56 3.53 49.91
CA ASP A 448 -17.40 2.19 49.38
C ASP A 448 -16.76 1.24 50.40
N HIS A 449 -16.60 -0.03 50.01
CA HIS A 449 -15.96 -1.06 50.83
C HIS A 449 -14.50 -0.77 51.21
N ASN A 450 -13.83 0.15 50.50
CA ASN A 450 -12.47 0.61 50.80
C ASN A 450 -12.44 1.89 51.66
N GLY A 451 -13.61 2.38 52.08
CA GLY A 451 -13.76 3.61 52.86
C GLY A 451 -13.62 4.90 52.04
N GLN A 452 -13.50 4.80 50.71
CA GLN A 452 -13.47 5.97 49.82
C GLN A 452 -14.87 6.57 49.69
N ILE A 453 -14.95 7.90 49.69
CA ILE A 453 -16.22 8.60 49.50
C ILE A 453 -16.59 8.50 48.03
N VAL A 454 -17.76 7.92 47.73
CA VAL A 454 -18.28 7.73 46.37
C VAL A 454 -19.49 8.61 46.07
N GLY A 455 -20.08 9.21 47.10
CA GLY A 455 -21.19 10.14 46.97
C GLY A 455 -21.60 10.73 48.31
N VAL A 456 -22.72 11.46 48.32
CA VAL A 456 -23.29 12.09 49.51
C VAL A 456 -24.75 11.69 49.64
N ILE A 457 -25.20 11.41 50.86
CA ILE A 457 -26.62 11.30 51.20
C ILE A 457 -27.01 12.51 52.05
N GLY A 458 -28.23 13.01 51.85
CA GLY A 458 -28.76 14.12 52.62
C GLY A 458 -30.24 13.95 52.92
N VAL A 459 -30.66 14.50 54.06
CA VAL A 459 -32.06 14.59 54.48
C VAL A 459 -32.38 15.98 54.99
N ASP A 460 -33.53 16.53 54.60
CA ASP A 460 -34.07 17.79 55.13
C ASP A 460 -35.03 17.47 56.28
N LEU A 461 -34.80 18.11 57.43
CA LEU A 461 -35.68 18.11 58.57
C LEU A 461 -36.52 19.37 58.56
N SER A 462 -37.85 19.24 58.62
CA SER A 462 -38.74 20.40 58.59
C SER A 462 -38.67 21.16 59.91
N LEU A 463 -38.54 22.49 59.84
CA LEU A 463 -38.53 23.37 61.02
C LEU A 463 -39.89 24.02 61.31
N VAL A 464 -40.93 23.61 60.58
CA VAL A 464 -42.30 24.10 60.70
C VAL A 464 -43.18 22.92 61.12
N LYS A 465 -43.92 23.05 62.22
CA LYS A 465 -45.10 22.23 62.46
C LYS A 465 -46.34 22.98 62.03
#